data_AF-A0A183TGX8-F1
#
_entry.id   AF-A0A183TGX8-F1
#
_cell.length_a   1.000
_cell.length_b   1.000
_cell.length_c   1.000
_cell.angle_alpha   90.00
_cell.angle_beta   90.00
_cell.angle_gamma   90.00
#
_symmetry.space_group_name_H-M   'P 1'
#
loop_
_entity.id
_entity.type
_entity.pdbx_description
1 polymer ?
#
loop_
_entity_poly.entity_id
_entity_poly.type
_entity_poly.pdbx_seq_one_letter_code
_entity_poly.pdbx_strand_id
1 'polypeptide(L)'
;MYKAVILSTLLYGAETWTVYQKQARKLNHFHLSSLLRILKLSWQDRIPDPEVLEKTGLLSIYTQLKQLQLHWSGHLVRMDDERIPKRLFYGEVVMGSRRQGS
;
A
#
# COMPACT_ATOMS: atom_id res chain seq x y z
N MET A 1 -15.94 -6.03 -8.84
CA MET A 1 -16.06 -4.55 -8.86
C MET A 1 -15.28 -3.86 -7.74
N TYR A 2 -15.34 -4.31 -6.48
CA TYR A 2 -14.62 -3.68 -5.35
C TYR A 2 -13.11 -3.42 -5.61
N LYS A 3 -12.36 -4.44 -6.03
CA LYS A 3 -10.92 -4.33 -6.35
C LYS A 3 -10.60 -3.38 -7.51
N ALA A 4 -11.47 -3.35 -8.53
CA ALA A 4 -11.21 -2.61 -9.77
C ALA A 4 -11.56 -1.12 -9.67
N VAL A 5 -12.45 -0.73 -8.75
CA VAL A 5 -12.96 0.65 -8.64
C VAL A 5 -12.60 1.27 -7.29
N ILE A 6 -12.96 0.64 -6.18
CA ILE A 6 -12.74 1.20 -4.85
C ILE A 6 -11.26 1.14 -4.50
N LEU A 7 -10.66 -0.03 -4.71
CA LEU A 7 -9.27 -0.26 -4.35
C LEU A 7 -8.31 0.50 -5.27
N SER A 8 -8.59 0.56 -6.58
CA SER A 8 -7.80 1.36 -7.54
C SER A 8 -7.86 2.86 -7.23
N THR A 9 -9.04 3.41 -6.89
CA THR A 9 -9.19 4.83 -6.53
C THR A 9 -8.47 5.16 -5.23
N LEU A 10 -8.59 4.30 -4.21
CA LEU A 10 -7.87 4.45 -2.93
C LEU A 10 -6.35 4.39 -3.12
N LEU A 11 -5.88 3.50 -3.99
CA LEU A 11 -4.46 3.32 -4.25
C LEU A 11 -3.88 4.43 -5.13
N TYR A 12 -4.61 4.92 -6.12
CA TYR A 12 -4.19 6.08 -6.92
C TYR A 12 -4.01 7.34 -6.06
N GLY A 13 -4.91 7.54 -5.09
CA GLY A 13 -4.73 8.58 -4.07
C GLY A 13 -3.49 8.36 -3.20
N ALA A 14 -3.14 7.10 -2.91
CA ALA A 14 -1.95 6.74 -2.14
C ALA A 14 -0.64 6.85 -2.94
N GLU A 15 -0.68 6.78 -4.28
CA GLU A 15 0.49 7.03 -5.14
C GLU A 15 0.92 8.51 -5.12
N THR A 16 -0.04 9.41 -4.96
CA THR A 16 0.21 10.86 -4.96
C THR A 16 0.49 11.43 -3.56
N TRP A 17 0.29 10.65 -2.50
CA TRP A 17 0.51 11.06 -1.10
C TRP A 17 1.72 10.33 -0.53
N THR A 18 2.61 11.04 0.17
CA THR A 18 3.68 10.40 0.94
C THR A 18 3.05 9.46 1.96
N VAL A 19 3.24 8.15 1.77
CA VAL A 19 2.53 7.09 2.50
C VAL A 19 2.99 7.06 3.96
N TYR A 20 2.42 7.91 4.81
CA TYR A 20 2.62 7.84 6.26
C TYR A 20 1.85 6.64 6.82
N GLN A 21 2.46 5.88 7.74
CA GLN A 21 1.84 4.69 8.37
C GLN A 21 0.42 4.95 8.92
N LYS A 22 0.15 6.18 9.36
CA LYS A 22 -1.16 6.61 9.85
C LYS A 22 -2.26 6.51 8.78
N GLN A 23 -1.93 6.83 7.53
CA GLN A 23 -2.86 6.71 6.40
C GLN A 23 -3.07 5.24 6.03
N ALA A 24 -2.01 4.44 6.00
CA ALA A 24 -2.11 3.00 5.75
C ALA A 24 -3.01 2.29 6.77
N ARG A 25 -2.93 2.67 8.07
CA ARG A 25 -3.84 2.15 9.11
C ARG A 25 -5.31 2.50 8.84
N LYS A 26 -5.59 3.75 8.48
CA LYS A 26 -6.97 4.19 8.14
C LYS A 26 -7.49 3.44 6.92
N LEU A 27 -6.65 3.27 5.90
CA LEU A 27 -6.99 2.57 4.66
C LEU A 27 -7.27 1.07 4.93
N ASN A 28 -6.47 0.43 5.79
CA ASN A 28 -6.68 -0.95 6.20
C ASN A 28 -8.02 -1.12 6.95
N HIS A 29 -8.33 -0.22 7.88
CA HIS A 29 -9.60 -0.25 8.60
C HIS A 29 -10.82 -0.05 7.67
N PHE A 30 -10.72 0.89 6.72
CA PHE A 30 -11.76 1.09 5.70
C PHE A 30 -11.94 -0.15 4.82
N HIS A 31 -10.83 -0.76 4.39
CA HIS A 31 -10.84 -1.96 3.59
C HIS A 31 -11.56 -3.11 4.29
N LEU A 32 -11.16 -3.42 5.53
CA LEU A 32 -11.77 -4.48 6.34
C LEU A 32 -13.26 -4.20 6.61
N SER A 33 -13.60 -2.98 7.03
CA SER A 33 -15.01 -2.57 7.24
C SER A 33 -15.86 -2.73 5.99
N SER A 34 -15.29 -2.42 4.81
CA SER A 34 -15.97 -2.61 3.54
C SER A 34 -16.18 -4.09 3.21
N LEU A 35 -15.18 -4.93 3.45
CA LEU A 35 -15.28 -6.38 3.24
C LEU A 35 -16.33 -7.01 4.16
N LEU A 36 -16.33 -6.65 5.44
CA LEU A 36 -17.34 -7.11 6.39
C LEU A 36 -18.75 -6.71 5.94
N ARG A 37 -18.93 -5.47 5.48
CA ARG A 37 -20.22 -4.99 4.96
C ARG A 37 -20.66 -5.72 3.70
N ILE A 38 -19.74 -6.04 2.78
CA ILE A 38 -20.03 -6.80 1.55
C ILE A 38 -20.43 -8.24 1.88
N LEU A 39 -19.73 -8.87 2.83
CA LEU A 39 -20.03 -10.22 3.30
C LEU A 39 -21.25 -10.28 4.23
N LYS A 40 -21.86 -9.13 4.57
CA LYS A 40 -22.95 -8.99 5.55
C LYS A 40 -22.60 -9.59 6.91
N LEU A 41 -21.33 -9.56 7.28
CA LEU A 41 -20.84 -10.04 8.56
C LEU A 41 -21.06 -8.99 9.64
N SER A 42 -21.56 -9.46 10.77
CA SER A 42 -21.76 -8.66 11.96
C SER A 42 -20.46 -8.60 12.77
N TRP A 43 -20.24 -7.50 13.49
CA TRP A 43 -19.19 -7.45 14.52
C TRP A 43 -19.32 -8.58 15.56
N GLN A 44 -20.53 -9.13 15.73
CA GLN A 44 -20.81 -10.26 16.63
C GLN A 44 -20.15 -11.57 16.17
N ASP A 45 -19.87 -11.71 14.87
CA ASP A 45 -19.28 -12.93 14.32
C ASP A 45 -17.80 -13.09 14.74
N ARG A 46 -17.18 -12.04 15.31
CA ARG A 46 -15.80 -12.01 15.82
C ARG A 46 -14.77 -12.67 14.89
N ILE A 47 -15.00 -12.59 13.58
CA ILE A 47 -14.12 -13.20 12.58
C ILE A 47 -12.81 -12.40 12.53
N PRO A 48 -11.65 -13.05 12.71
CA PRO A 48 -10.37 -12.38 12.64
C PRO A 48 -10.10 -11.87 11.22
N ASP A 49 -9.51 -10.67 11.11
CA ASP A 49 -9.09 -10.04 9.85
C ASP A 49 -8.44 -10.98 8.81
N PRO A 50 -7.49 -11.87 9.16
CA PRO A 50 -6.92 -12.82 8.19
C PRO A 50 -7.94 -13.79 7.60
N GLU A 51 -8.94 -14.22 8.37
CA GLU A 51 -9.98 -15.13 7.89
C GLU A 51 -10.94 -14.41 6.94
N VAL A 52 -11.22 -13.12 7.16
CA VAL A 52 -12.00 -12.29 6.21
C VAL A 52 -11.27 -12.16 4.87
N LEU A 53 -9.95 -11.96 4.91
CA LEU A 53 -9.12 -11.88 3.70
C LEU A 53 -9.07 -13.22 2.96
N GLU A 54 -8.94 -14.33 3.68
CA GLU A 54 -8.95 -15.68 3.11
C GLU A 54 -10.29 -16.00 2.43
N LYS A 55 -11.41 -15.74 3.10
CA LYS A 55 -12.76 -15.95 2.53
C LYS A 55 -13.02 -15.11 1.28
N THR A 56 -12.38 -13.95 1.15
CA THR A 56 -12.55 -13.06 -0.02
C THR A 56 -11.50 -13.28 -1.10
N GLY A 57 -10.44 -14.04 -0.83
CA GLY A 57 -9.28 -14.18 -1.72
C GLY A 57 -8.56 -12.85 -1.96
N LEU A 58 -8.68 -11.89 -1.03
CA LEU A 58 -8.09 -10.57 -1.16
C LEU A 58 -6.83 -10.45 -0.31
N LEU A 59 -5.90 -9.64 -0.80
CA LEU A 59 -4.67 -9.31 -0.08
C LEU A 59 -4.92 -8.16 0.87
N SER A 60 -4.19 -8.13 1.99
CA SER A 60 -4.20 -6.98 2.88
C SER A 60 -3.77 -5.70 2.14
N ILE A 61 -4.28 -4.55 2.58
CA ILE A 61 -3.85 -3.25 2.07
C ILE A 61 -2.34 -3.07 2.15
N TYR A 62 -1.71 -3.56 3.22
CA TYR A 62 -0.25 -3.48 3.37
C TYR A 62 0.48 -4.26 2.27
N THR A 63 -0.01 -5.45 1.92
CA THR A 63 0.57 -6.27 0.85
C THR A 63 0.39 -5.59 -0.50
N GLN A 64 -0.78 -4.99 -0.75
CA GLN A 64 -1.07 -4.28 -2.00
C GLN A 64 -0.24 -3.00 -2.15
N LEU A 65 -0.10 -2.23 -1.08
CA LEU A 65 0.79 -1.06 -1.04
C LEU A 65 2.25 -1.46 -1.30
N LYS A 66 2.73 -2.55 -0.67
CA LYS A 66 4.08 -3.08 -0.94
C LYS A 66 4.25 -3.51 -2.40
N GLN A 67 3.26 -4.18 -2.99
CA GLN A 67 3.30 -4.57 -4.40
C GLN A 67 3.36 -3.36 -5.33
N LEU A 68 2.60 -2.30 -5.04
CA LEU A 68 2.69 -1.05 -5.79
C LEU A 68 4.04 -0.38 -5.65
N GLN A 69 4.58 -0.28 -4.44
CA GLN A 69 5.93 0.25 -4.21
C GLN A 69 7.00 -0.55 -4.96
N LEU A 70 6.87 -1.88 -5.00
CA LEU A 70 7.77 -2.75 -5.77
C LEU A 70 7.60 -2.56 -7.28
N HIS A 71 6.37 -2.37 -7.77
CA HIS A 71 6.12 -2.07 -9.17
C HIS A 71 6.72 -0.71 -9.55
N TRP A 72 6.44 0.32 -8.75
CA TRP A 72 6.94 1.68 -8.96
C TRP A 72 8.47 1.73 -8.92
N SER A 73 9.10 1.08 -7.93
CA SER A 73 10.56 0.97 -7.86
C SER A 73 11.12 0.17 -9.03
N GLY A 74 10.48 -0.94 -9.43
CA GLY A 74 10.86 -1.69 -10.62
C GLY A 74 10.73 -0.88 -11.91
N HIS A 75 9.71 -0.02 -12.04
CA HIS A 75 9.57 0.90 -13.16
C HIS A 75 10.68 1.95 -13.14
N LEU A 76 10.97 2.51 -11.97
CA LEU A 76 12.02 3.51 -11.77
C LEU A 76 13.43 2.96 -12.05
N VAL A 77 13.72 1.70 -11.70
CA VAL A 77 14.97 1.01 -12.07
C VAL A 77 15.13 0.89 -13.59
N ARG A 78 14.03 0.69 -14.32
CA ARG A 78 14.01 0.56 -15.78
C ARG A 78 13.99 1.90 -16.53
N MET A 79 13.72 3.01 -15.84
CA MET A 79 13.82 4.35 -16.43
C MET A 79 15.28 4.69 -16.76
N ASP A 80 15.48 5.63 -17.69
CA ASP A 80 16.79 6.19 -18.01
C ASP A 80 17.40 6.91 -16.79
N ASP A 81 18.71 6.81 -16.62
CA ASP A 81 19.49 7.41 -15.54
C ASP A 81 19.49 8.95 -15.58
N GLU A 82 19.18 9.55 -16.73
CA GLU A 82 19.04 11.01 -16.86
C GLU A 82 17.74 11.56 -16.24
N ARG A 83 16.74 10.70 -16.03
CA ARG A 83 15.42 11.11 -15.52
C ARG A 83 15.51 11.52 -14.05
N ILE A 84 14.96 12.71 -13.75
CA ILE A 84 14.91 13.31 -12.40
C ILE A 84 14.41 12.33 -11.31
N PRO A 85 13.34 11.54 -11.51
CA PRO A 85 12.85 10.62 -10.48
C PRO A 85 13.86 9.53 -10.10
N LYS A 86 14.60 8.98 -11.08
CA LYS A 86 15.62 7.95 -10.84
C LYS A 86 16.82 8.55 -10.11
N ARG A 87 17.28 9.72 -10.55
CA ARG A 87 18.36 10.48 -9.88
C ARG A 87 18.02 10.86 -8.46
N LEU A 88 16.79 11.31 -8.20
CA LEU A 88 16.35 11.66 -6.85
C LEU A 88 16.32 10.42 -5.94
N PHE A 89 15.74 9.32 -6.41
CA PHE A 89 15.65 8.09 -5.65
C PHE A 89 17.02 7.51 -5.28
N TYR A 90 17.95 7.39 -6.24
CA TYR A 90 19.31 6.91 -5.95
C TYR A 90 20.18 7.96 -5.23
N GLY A 91 19.97 9.25 -5.50
CA GLY A 91 20.69 10.35 -4.83
C GLY A 91 20.31 10.52 -3.36
N GLU A 92 19.03 10.34 -3.00
CA GLU A 92 18.59 10.29 -1.60
C GLU A 92 19.11 9.05 -0.87
N VAL A 93 19.20 7.90 -1.55
CA VAL A 93 19.81 6.67 -0.99
C VAL A 93 21.30 6.86 -0.69
N VAL A 94 22.03 7.58 -1.55
CA VAL A 94 23.45 7.90 -1.32
C VAL A 94 23.64 8.95 -0.21
N MET A 95 22.72 9.92 -0.07
CA MET A 95 22.73 10.88 1.05
C MET A 95 22.20 10.29 2.38
N GLY A 96 21.58 9.10 2.34
CA GLY A 96 21.05 8.39 3.50
C GLY A 96 22.08 7.61 4.33
N SER A 97 23.38 7.93 4.23
CA SER A 97 24.39 7.36 5.12
C SER A 97 24.16 7.89 6.54
N ARG A 98 23.43 7.11 7.34
CA ARG A 98 23.34 7.27 8.80
C ARG A 98 24.75 7.47 9.36
N ARG A 99 25.02 8.67 9.89
CA ARG A 99 26.13 8.85 10.85
C ARG A 99 25.81 7.98 12.05
N GLN A 100 26.50 6.85 12.21
CA GLN A 100 26.64 6.24 13.53
C GLN A 100 27.41 7.25 14.38
N GLY A 101 26.72 7.82 15.37
CA GLY A 101 27.35 8.64 16.39
C GLY A 101 28.29 7.75 17.20
N SER A 102 29.55 8.17 17.26
CA SER A 102 30.53 7.81 18.29
C SER A 102 30.11 8.32 19.66
#